data_AF-A0A8X6JGV1-F1
#
_entry.id   AF-A0A8X6JGV1-F1
#
_cell.length_a   1.000
_cell.length_b   1.000
_cell.length_c   1.000
_cell.angle_alpha   90.00
_cell.angle_beta   90.00
_cell.angle_gamma   90.00
#
_symmetry.space_group_name_H-M   'P 1'
#
loop_
_entity.id
_entity.type
_entity.pdbx_description
1 polymer ?
#
loop_
_entity_poly.entity_id
_entity_poly.type
_entity_poly.pdbx_seq_one_letter_code
_entity_poly.pdbx_strand_id
1 'polypeptide(L)'
;MQRRISSPGKSVFNDLKNPDWSSLIDVSEPAALPPVFNACSSIPDISNWPGEYSFKVSFDNQEKNKSTKHMNWTYSETDNKLYVKKDAFCPFNFSTNRIMPAGCAVRAMVVYTAPEHNSQVVTRCLNHSRPEIEQGVFEGTFDSGGK
;
A
#
# COMPACT_ATOMS: atom_id res chain seq x y z
N MET A 1 -18.94 -51.52 -21.95
CA MET A 1 -19.32 -50.10 -21.79
C MET A 1 -18.86 -49.64 -20.41
N GLN A 2 -17.66 -49.07 -20.32
CA GLN A 2 -17.05 -48.57 -19.09
C GLN A 2 -16.49 -47.18 -19.39
N ARG A 3 -16.97 -46.14 -18.69
CA ARG A 3 -16.36 -44.81 -18.73
C ARG A 3 -15.19 -44.81 -17.75
N ARG A 4 -13.97 -44.86 -18.30
CA ARG A 4 -12.74 -44.45 -17.60
C ARG A 4 -12.71 -42.93 -17.56
N ILE A 5 -12.55 -42.35 -16.37
CA ILE A 5 -12.05 -40.98 -16.24
C ILE A 5 -10.54 -41.11 -16.08
N SER A 6 -9.80 -40.62 -17.07
CA SER A 6 -8.34 -40.57 -17.09
C SER A 6 -7.84 -39.19 -16.69
N SER A 7 -6.95 -39.14 -15.71
CA SER A 7 -5.88 -38.13 -15.60
C SER A 7 -4.59 -38.80 -16.12
N PRO A 8 -3.57 -38.10 -16.69
CA PRO A 8 -2.84 -37.06 -15.95
C PRO A 8 -2.25 -35.89 -16.78
N GLY A 9 -2.08 -34.75 -16.09
CA GLY A 9 -0.86 -33.91 -16.15
C GLY A 9 -0.61 -33.04 -17.37
N LYS A 10 -0.54 -31.72 -17.13
CA LYS A 10 0.63 -30.88 -17.40
C LYS A 10 0.46 -29.52 -16.73
N SER A 11 1.46 -29.14 -15.96
CA SER A 11 1.64 -27.86 -15.28
C SER A 11 1.67 -26.70 -16.27
N VAL A 12 0.76 -25.74 -16.15
CA VAL A 12 0.85 -24.44 -16.83
C VAL A 12 1.34 -23.42 -15.81
N PHE A 13 2.56 -23.61 -15.30
CA PHE A 13 3.22 -22.64 -14.41
C PHE A 13 4.43 -21.95 -15.06
N ASN A 14 4.79 -22.31 -16.28
CA ASN A 14 5.88 -21.66 -17.02
C ASN A 14 5.36 -21.33 -18.41
N ASP A 15 4.81 -20.12 -18.59
CA ASP A 15 4.82 -19.37 -19.87
C ASP A 15 4.16 -17.99 -19.67
N LEU A 16 4.66 -17.20 -18.71
CA LEU A 16 4.38 -15.75 -18.63
C LEU A 16 5.67 -14.99 -18.92
N LYS A 17 6.14 -15.07 -20.17
CA LYS A 17 6.91 -13.98 -20.75
C LYS A 17 5.94 -13.16 -21.60
N ASN A 18 5.53 -12.04 -21.04
CA ASN A 18 4.77 -10.94 -21.63
C ASN A 18 3.31 -11.24 -21.97
N PRO A 19 2.36 -10.98 -21.06
CA PRO A 19 0.96 -10.85 -21.44
C PRO A 19 0.79 -9.50 -22.16
N ASP A 20 0.55 -9.54 -23.48
CA ASP A 20 0.03 -8.40 -24.23
C ASP A 20 -1.41 -8.15 -23.75
N TRP A 21 -1.60 -7.09 -22.97
CA TRP A 21 -2.87 -6.73 -22.36
C TRP A 21 -3.85 -6.12 -23.38
N SER A 22 -3.43 -5.94 -24.63
CA SER A 22 -4.19 -5.21 -25.66
C SER A 22 -5.31 -6.03 -26.30
N SER A 23 -5.34 -7.36 -26.12
CA SER A 23 -6.29 -8.24 -26.83
C SER A 23 -7.53 -8.66 -26.03
N LEU A 24 -7.75 -8.08 -24.84
CA LEU A 24 -8.90 -8.43 -23.98
C LEU A 24 -10.01 -7.36 -23.95
N ILE A 25 -9.93 -6.33 -24.78
CA ILE A 25 -10.98 -5.30 -24.84
C ILE A 25 -11.83 -5.54 -26.09
N ASP A 26 -12.91 -6.30 -25.93
CA ASP A 26 -14.02 -6.35 -26.87
C ASP A 26 -14.81 -5.03 -26.74
N VAL A 27 -14.56 -4.07 -27.64
CA VAL A 27 -15.28 -2.79 -27.68
C VAL A 27 -16.50 -2.93 -28.60
N SER A 28 -17.60 -3.42 -28.04
CA SER A 28 -18.91 -3.16 -28.63
C SER A 28 -19.94 -2.89 -27.53
N GLU A 29 -20.55 -1.69 -27.64
CA GLU A 29 -21.79 -1.21 -27.00
C GLU A 29 -21.58 -0.01 -26.03
N PRO A 30 -22.12 1.19 -26.34
CA PRO A 30 -21.95 2.38 -25.51
C PRO A 30 -22.94 2.33 -24.34
N ALA A 31 -22.68 1.47 -23.35
CA ALA A 31 -23.34 1.57 -22.06
C ALA A 31 -22.92 2.90 -21.42
N ALA A 32 -23.90 3.72 -21.07
CA ALA A 32 -23.75 5.03 -20.45
C ALA A 32 -22.59 5.05 -19.44
N LEU A 33 -21.65 5.97 -19.64
CA LEU A 33 -20.54 6.20 -18.70
C LEU A 33 -21.13 6.28 -17.28
N PRO A 34 -20.61 5.52 -16.30
CA PRO A 34 -21.03 5.71 -14.92
C PRO A 34 -20.84 7.19 -14.58
N PRO A 35 -21.72 7.78 -13.75
CA PRO A 35 -21.56 9.17 -13.35
C PRO A 35 -20.12 9.35 -12.88
N VAL A 36 -19.41 10.27 -13.55
CA VAL A 36 -18.06 10.66 -13.16
C VAL A 36 -18.13 10.92 -11.67
N PHE A 37 -17.47 10.10 -10.86
CA PHE A 37 -17.51 10.28 -9.42
C PHE A 37 -17.00 11.70 -9.16
N ASN A 38 -17.93 12.57 -8.79
CA ASN A 38 -17.69 13.98 -8.58
C ASN A 38 -16.47 14.14 -7.66
N ALA A 39 -15.47 14.86 -8.16
CA ALA A 39 -14.34 15.46 -7.45
C ALA A 39 -13.98 14.76 -6.12
N CYS A 40 -13.34 13.60 -6.19
CA CYS A 40 -12.62 13.10 -5.02
C CYS A 40 -11.65 14.20 -4.58
N SER A 41 -11.75 14.66 -3.33
CA SER A 41 -10.80 15.62 -2.79
C SER A 41 -9.39 15.06 -2.97
N SER A 42 -8.46 15.87 -3.48
CA SER A 42 -7.05 15.46 -3.64
C SER A 42 -6.40 15.05 -2.30
N ILE A 43 -7.04 15.39 -1.18
CA ILE A 43 -6.57 15.12 0.17
C ILE A 43 -7.23 13.82 0.67
N PRO A 44 -6.46 12.79 1.03
CA PRO A 44 -6.98 11.56 1.61
C PRO A 44 -7.46 11.80 3.05
N ASP A 45 -8.42 10.99 3.50
CA ASP A 45 -8.84 10.98 4.90
C ASP A 45 -7.77 10.33 5.80
N ILE A 46 -7.53 10.94 6.96
CA ILE A 46 -6.59 10.49 7.99
C ILE A 46 -7.29 10.01 9.26
N SER A 47 -8.63 10.00 9.26
CA SER A 47 -9.43 9.52 10.39
C SER A 47 -9.35 7.99 10.53
N ASN A 48 -9.32 7.50 11.76
CA ASN A 48 -9.33 6.06 12.03
C ASN A 48 -10.75 5.51 11.81
N TRP A 49 -10.90 4.60 10.83
CA TRP A 49 -12.17 3.96 10.54
C TRP A 49 -12.08 2.43 10.64
N PRO A 50 -12.49 1.82 11.77
CA PRO A 50 -12.44 0.36 11.92
C PRO A 50 -13.36 -0.44 10.98
N GLY A 51 -14.43 0.14 10.45
CA GLY A 51 -15.32 -0.57 9.54
C GLY A 51 -16.11 -1.71 10.19
N GLU A 52 -16.81 -2.48 9.35
CA GLU A 52 -17.55 -3.69 9.76
C GLU A 52 -16.61 -4.77 10.32
N TYR A 53 -15.39 -4.85 9.79
CA TYR A 53 -14.38 -5.85 10.17
C TYR A 53 -13.58 -5.46 11.42
N SER A 54 -13.89 -4.32 12.04
CA SER A 54 -13.14 -3.77 13.18
C SER A 54 -11.63 -3.77 12.95
N PHE A 55 -11.23 -3.35 11.75
CA PHE A 55 -9.84 -3.27 11.32
C PHE A 55 -9.05 -2.35 12.24
N LYS A 56 -7.94 -2.85 12.76
CA LYS A 56 -7.04 -2.09 13.64
C LYS A 56 -5.60 -2.41 13.30
N VAL A 57 -4.76 -1.40 13.47
CA VAL A 57 -3.30 -1.51 13.45
C VAL A 57 -2.81 -1.49 14.89
N SER A 58 -1.91 -2.40 15.25
CA SER A 58 -1.28 -2.45 16.57
C SER A 58 0.23 -2.63 16.47
N PHE A 59 0.93 -2.16 17.48
CA PHE A 59 2.37 -2.27 17.62
C PHE A 59 2.68 -3.10 18.86
N ASP A 60 3.74 -3.90 18.81
CA ASP A 60 4.16 -4.66 19.99
C ASP A 60 4.67 -3.68 21.05
N ASN A 61 4.21 -3.86 22.29
CA ASN A 61 4.61 -2.99 23.40
C ASN A 61 6.07 -3.29 23.81
N GLN A 62 6.99 -2.54 23.22
CA GLN A 62 8.43 -2.63 23.50
C GLN A 62 8.83 -1.89 24.77
N GLU A 63 7.98 -1.00 25.32
CA GLU A 63 8.28 -0.22 26.55
C GLU A 63 8.54 -1.13 27.77
N LYS A 64 8.04 -2.37 27.75
CA LYS A 64 8.28 -3.35 28.81
C LYS A 64 9.68 -3.98 28.79
N ASN A 65 10.43 -3.87 27.69
CA ASN A 65 11.77 -4.48 27.57
C ASN A 65 12.87 -3.42 27.64
N LYS A 66 13.50 -3.34 28.82
CA LYS A 66 14.72 -2.60 29.20
C LYS A 66 15.60 -2.07 28.05
N SER A 67 15.83 -0.74 28.09
CA SER A 67 16.85 0.06 27.38
C SER A 67 16.44 0.62 26.00
N THR A 68 15.73 1.76 26.05
CA THR A 68 15.28 2.59 24.93
C THR A 68 16.41 3.16 24.05
N LYS A 69 17.68 3.10 24.50
CA LYS A 69 18.81 3.73 23.80
C LYS A 69 19.26 2.98 22.53
N HIS A 70 18.96 1.68 22.41
CA HIS A 70 19.38 0.86 21.28
C HIS A 70 18.24 0.43 20.35
N MET A 71 16.99 0.68 20.72
CA MET A 71 15.85 0.31 19.90
C MET A 71 15.86 1.06 18.56
N ASN A 72 15.53 0.33 17.49
CA ASN A 72 15.44 0.89 16.15
C ASN A 72 14.04 1.47 15.85
N TRP A 73 13.04 1.13 16.66
CA TRP A 73 11.70 1.68 16.60
C TRP A 73 11.03 1.59 17.97
N THR A 74 10.09 2.49 18.27
CA THR A 74 9.20 2.44 19.44
C THR A 74 7.88 3.09 19.08
N TYR A 75 6.79 2.65 19.71
CA TYR A 75 5.47 3.25 19.55
C TYR A 75 5.01 3.83 20.88
N SER A 76 4.52 5.06 20.88
CA SER A 76 3.94 5.69 22.06
C SER A 76 2.43 5.76 21.90
N GLU A 77 1.72 5.11 22.84
CA GLU A 77 0.26 5.12 22.90
C GLU A 77 -0.28 6.51 23.26
N THR A 78 0.51 7.34 23.95
CA THR A 78 0.08 8.65 24.46
C THR A 78 -0.12 9.66 23.33
N ASP A 79 0.80 9.68 22.37
CA ASP A 79 0.77 10.60 21.22
C ASP A 79 0.34 9.92 19.91
N ASN A 80 0.10 8.61 19.94
CA ASN A 80 -0.21 7.79 18.78
C ASN A 80 0.86 7.95 17.66
N LYS A 81 2.13 7.95 18.06
CA LYS A 81 3.27 8.11 17.14
C LYS A 81 4.20 6.91 17.17
N LEU A 82 4.60 6.51 15.97
CA LEU A 82 5.65 5.54 15.74
C LEU A 82 6.97 6.28 15.48
N TYR A 83 7.97 6.01 16.31
CA TYR A 83 9.32 6.51 16.17
C TYR A 83 10.19 5.40 15.57
N VAL A 84 10.83 5.65 14.43
CA VAL A 84 11.67 4.65 13.73
C VAL A 84 12.97 5.31 13.29
N LYS A 85 14.09 4.59 13.45
CA LYS A 85 15.36 4.99 12.84
C LYS A 85 15.28 4.84 11.32
N LYS A 86 16.01 5.69 10.60
CA LYS A 86 16.12 5.56 9.15
C LYS A 86 16.60 4.14 8.79
N ASP A 87 16.01 3.57 7.74
CA ASP A 87 16.34 2.25 7.18
C ASP A 87 16.23 1.08 8.17
N ALA A 88 15.42 1.24 9.23
CA ALA A 88 15.12 0.18 10.17
C ALA A 88 13.79 -0.52 9.87
N PHE A 89 13.75 -1.84 10.10
CA PHE A 89 12.50 -2.60 10.10
C PHE A 89 11.66 -2.26 11.32
N CYS A 90 10.38 -1.98 11.08
CA CYS A 90 9.38 -1.77 12.12
C CYS A 90 8.21 -2.74 11.88
N PRO A 91 8.09 -3.82 12.68
CA PRO A 91 6.93 -4.70 12.61
C PRO A 91 5.69 -4.03 13.23
N PHE A 92 4.54 -4.32 12.65
CA PHE A 92 3.22 -3.94 13.16
C PHE A 92 2.19 -4.97 12.70
N ASN A 93 1.09 -5.08 13.44
CA ASN A 93 0.09 -6.11 13.25
C ASN A 93 -1.22 -5.50 12.76
N PHE A 94 -1.92 -6.25 11.91
CA PHE A 94 -3.30 -5.97 11.53
C PHE A 94 -4.23 -6.95 12.23
N SER A 95 -5.31 -6.45 12.82
CA SER A 95 -6.32 -7.29 13.46
C SER A 95 -7.70 -6.97 12.92
N THR A 96 -8.49 -8.02 12.69
CA THR A 96 -9.92 -7.96 12.34
C THR A 96 -10.71 -8.89 13.26
N ASN A 97 -12.00 -8.63 13.42
CA ASN A 97 -12.90 -9.49 14.19
C ASN A 97 -13.55 -10.62 13.36
N ARG A 98 -13.42 -10.55 12.03
CA ARG A 98 -14.04 -11.43 11.04
C ARG A 98 -13.04 -11.76 9.94
N ILE A 99 -13.31 -12.85 9.22
CA ILE A 99 -12.52 -13.27 8.05
C ILE A 99 -12.76 -12.28 6.92
N MET A 100 -11.67 -11.79 6.30
CA MET A 100 -11.74 -10.87 5.18
C MET A 100 -12.15 -11.60 3.89
N PRO A 101 -12.95 -10.98 3.01
CA PRO A 101 -13.28 -11.53 1.70
C PRO A 101 -12.04 -11.72 0.82
N ALA A 102 -12.14 -12.62 -0.16
CA ALA A 102 -11.12 -12.76 -1.19
C ALA A 102 -10.97 -11.46 -1.99
N GLY A 103 -9.73 -11.09 -2.32
CA GLY A 103 -9.42 -9.86 -3.06
C GLY A 103 -9.26 -8.61 -2.20
N CYS A 104 -9.24 -8.73 -0.86
CA CYS A 104 -8.90 -7.59 0.00
C CYS A 104 -7.42 -7.20 -0.14
N ALA A 105 -7.16 -5.89 -0.15
CA ALA A 105 -5.82 -5.32 -0.18
C ALA A 105 -5.64 -4.30 0.94
N VAL A 106 -4.42 -4.25 1.49
CA VAL A 106 -4.00 -3.20 2.43
C VAL A 106 -3.14 -2.21 1.66
N ARG A 107 -3.43 -0.92 1.82
CA ARG A 107 -2.63 0.18 1.26
C ARG A 107 -2.06 1.01 2.40
N ALA A 108 -0.77 1.33 2.31
CA ALA A 108 -0.14 2.32 3.17
C ALA A 108 0.19 3.56 2.33
N MET A 109 -0.15 4.74 2.85
CA MET A 109 0.19 6.03 2.26
C MET A 109 0.64 6.97 3.37
N VAL A 110 1.67 7.76 3.10
CA VAL A 110 2.14 8.81 4.01
C VAL A 110 1.60 10.15 3.56
N VAL A 111 1.20 10.97 4.53
CA VAL A 111 0.62 12.29 4.31
C VAL A 111 1.13 13.26 5.36
N TYR A 112 1.20 14.54 5.02
CA TYR A 112 1.52 15.57 6.00
C TYR A 112 0.31 15.81 6.91
N THR A 113 0.56 15.84 8.23
CA THR A 113 -0.48 16.16 9.22
C THR A 113 -0.82 17.65 9.25
N ALA A 114 0.14 18.51 8.90
CA ALA A 114 -0.04 19.96 8.88
C ALA A 114 -0.99 20.34 7.72
N PRO A 115 -2.05 21.13 7.98
CA PRO A 115 -3.06 21.45 6.98
C PRO A 115 -2.50 22.28 5.82
N GLU A 116 -1.40 23.02 6.03
CA GLU A 116 -0.74 23.79 4.97
C GLU A 116 -0.03 22.89 3.94
N HIS A 117 0.25 21.64 4.31
CA HIS A 117 1.03 20.69 3.52
C HIS A 117 0.28 19.40 3.17
N ASN A 118 -0.94 19.19 3.67
CA ASN A 118 -1.67 17.91 3.53
C ASN A 118 -2.05 17.52 2.08
N SER A 119 -2.01 18.49 1.16
CA SER A 119 -2.21 18.27 -0.28
C SER A 119 -0.90 17.94 -1.02
N GLN A 120 0.25 18.13 -0.38
CA GLN A 120 1.56 17.86 -0.98
C GLN A 120 1.88 16.36 -0.89
N VAL A 121 2.41 15.82 -1.98
CA VAL A 121 2.88 14.44 -2.00
C VAL A 121 4.15 14.32 -1.16
N VAL A 122 4.14 13.41 -0.19
CA VAL A 122 5.32 13.12 0.63
C VAL A 122 6.33 12.37 -0.24
N THR A 123 7.51 12.97 -0.42
CA THR A 123 8.61 12.41 -1.21
C THR A 123 9.91 12.38 -0.42
N ARG A 124 10.84 11.49 -0.80
CA ARG A 124 12.20 11.51 -0.25
C ARG A 124 12.92 12.78 -0.71
N CYS A 125 13.74 13.36 0.15
CA CYS A 125 14.58 14.50 -0.25
C CYS A 125 15.64 14.07 -1.27
N LEU A 126 16.18 15.04 -2.03
CA LEU A 126 17.14 14.79 -3.12
C LEU A 126 18.35 13.95 -2.71
N ASN A 127 18.91 14.19 -1.51
CA ASN A 127 20.05 13.41 -1.03
C ASN A 127 19.71 11.94 -0.78
N HIS A 128 18.45 11.64 -0.45
CA HIS A 128 17.99 10.30 -0.14
C HIS A 128 17.34 9.58 -1.33
N SER A 129 16.82 10.29 -2.32
CA SER A 129 16.29 9.69 -3.56
C SER A 129 17.36 9.45 -4.61
N ARG A 130 18.47 10.21 -4.61
CA ARG A 130 19.58 10.09 -5.58
C ARG A 130 20.04 8.65 -5.85
N PRO A 131 20.34 7.83 -4.83
CA PRO A 131 20.77 6.44 -5.06
C PRO A 131 19.70 5.60 -5.78
N GLU A 132 18.41 5.83 -5.48
CA GLU A 132 17.30 5.09 -6.12
C GLU A 132 17.08 5.52 -7.58
N ILE A 133 17.28 6.81 -7.86
CA ILE A 133 17.21 7.39 -9.21
C ILE A 133 18.34 6.82 -10.08
N GLU A 134 19.56 6.77 -9.58
CA GLU A 134 20.72 6.22 -10.30
C GLU A 134 20.58 4.73 -10.60
N GLN A 135 19.85 3.99 -9.76
CA GLN A 135 19.55 2.57 -9.97
C GLN A 135 18.33 2.32 -10.89
N GLY A 136 17.66 3.38 -11.38
CA GLY A 136 16.49 3.27 -12.25
C GLY A 136 15.26 2.67 -11.58
N VAL A 137 15.21 2.67 -10.23
CA VAL A 137 14.12 2.05 -9.44
C VAL A 137 12.99 3.06 -9.16
N PHE A 138 13.26 4.36 -9.30
CA PHE A 138 12.30 5.42 -9.01
C PHE A 138 11.82 6.15 -10.27
N GLU A 139 10.58 5.91 -10.66
CA GLU A 139 9.87 6.59 -11.75
C GLU A 139 8.98 7.71 -11.19
N GLY A 140 9.60 8.68 -10.49
CA GLY A 140 8.88 9.85 -9.97
C GLY A 140 9.19 11.09 -10.79
N THR A 141 8.17 11.71 -11.37
CA THR A 141 8.29 13.05 -11.96
C THR A 141 8.53 14.06 -10.84
N PHE A 142 9.73 14.64 -10.79
CA PHE A 142 9.94 15.83 -9.99
C PHE A 142 9.20 16.98 -10.66
N ASP A 143 8.16 17.50 -9.99
CA ASP A 143 7.63 18.81 -10.33
C ASP A 143 8.71 19.83 -9.96
N SER A 144 9.53 20.18 -10.96
CA SER A 144 10.48 21.27 -10.85
C SER A 144 9.67 22.56 -10.80
N GLY A 145 9.13 22.87 -9.61
CA GLY A 145 8.41 24.10 -9.34
C GLY A 145 9.18 25.29 -9.89
N GLY A 146 8.67 25.83 -11.00
CA GLY A 146 9.13 27.06 -11.59
C GLY A 146 8.97 28.18 -10.57
N LYS A 147 10.03 28.98 -10.45
CA LYS A 147 10.09 30.18 -9.62
C LYS A 147 8.95 31.17 -9.92
#